data_AF-A0A2S9F3Q9-F1
#
_entry.id   AF-A0A2S9F3Q9-F1
#
_cell.length_a   1.000
_cell.length_b   1.000
_cell.length_c   1.000
_cell.angle_alpha   90.00
_cell.angle_beta   90.00
_cell.angle_gamma   90.00
#
_symmetry.space_group_name_H-M   'P 1'
#
loop_
_entity.id
_entity.type
_entity.pdbx_description
1 polymer ?
#
loop_
_entity_poly.entity_id
_entity_poly.type
_entity_poly.pdbx_seq_one_letter_code
_entity_poly.pdbx_strand_id
1 'polypeptide(L)'
;MKIMFACAASAGFAAVALIGAPAALAGPEDDFLTVITNGGITWPADKTPQVVDTGRAVCEDWSNGASFEQEVADLTSVTEWSDYQAGYFIGAATGAFCPEFEWKVS
;
A
#
# COMPACT_ATOMS: atom_id res chain seq x y z
N MET A 1 -42.01 -19.76 46.65
CA MET A 1 -42.79 -18.67 46.01
C MET A 1 -41.79 -17.68 45.42
N LYS A 2 -42.02 -17.28 44.18
CA LYS A 2 -41.09 -16.71 43.19
C LYS A 2 -41.31 -15.20 43.12
N ILE A 3 -40.24 -14.39 43.29
CA ILE A 3 -39.90 -13.11 42.59
C ILE A 3 -40.97 -11.99 42.72
N MET A 4 -40.76 -10.67 42.73
CA MET A 4 -39.84 -9.69 42.14
C MET A 4 -40.33 -8.34 42.68
N PHE A 5 -39.43 -7.46 43.10
CA PHE A 5 -39.64 -6.01 43.01
C PHE A 5 -38.27 -5.33 43.09
N ALA A 6 -37.90 -4.59 42.05
CA ALA A 6 -37.15 -3.35 42.23
C ALA A 6 -37.27 -2.51 40.95
N CYS A 7 -37.95 -1.39 41.11
CA CYS A 7 -38.10 -0.32 40.15
C CYS A 7 -36.97 0.71 40.37
N ALA A 8 -36.64 1.42 39.29
CA ALA A 8 -36.05 2.75 39.24
C ALA A 8 -34.56 2.94 39.60
N ALA A 9 -33.77 3.36 38.60
CA ALA A 9 -33.14 4.68 38.59
C ALA A 9 -32.47 4.93 37.22
N SER A 10 -33.05 5.85 36.45
CA SER A 10 -32.46 6.47 35.27
C SER A 10 -31.52 7.59 35.69
N ALA A 11 -30.24 7.54 35.31
CA ALA A 11 -29.34 8.69 35.26
C ALA A 11 -28.42 8.54 34.04
N GLY A 12 -28.46 9.53 33.16
CA GLY A 12 -28.01 9.47 31.77
C GLY A 12 -26.51 9.25 31.58
N PHE A 13 -26.18 8.37 30.65
CA PHE A 13 -24.86 8.33 30.01
C PHE A 13 -24.79 9.47 29.00
N ALA A 14 -24.00 10.49 29.30
CA ALA A 14 -23.57 11.46 28.30
C ALA A 14 -22.64 10.75 27.31
N ALA A 15 -23.20 10.27 26.20
CA ALA A 15 -22.43 9.81 25.06
C ALA A 15 -21.75 11.03 24.44
N VAL A 16 -20.49 11.26 24.80
CA VAL A 16 -19.62 12.14 24.02
C VAL A 16 -19.33 11.38 22.74
N ALA A 17 -20.17 11.59 21.72
CA ALA A 17 -19.86 11.20 20.36
C ALA A 17 -18.65 12.03 19.92
N LEU A 18 -17.45 11.53 20.22
CA LEU A 18 -16.27 11.88 19.45
C LEU A 18 -16.54 11.36 18.04
N ILE A 19 -17.12 12.22 17.21
CA ILE A 19 -17.07 12.14 15.76
C ILE A 19 -15.59 12.24 15.40
N GLY A 20 -14.88 11.12 15.57
CA GLY A 20 -13.56 10.94 15.00
C GLY A 20 -13.75 10.99 13.49
N ALA A 21 -13.32 12.09 12.87
CA ALA A 21 -13.02 12.04 11.46
C ALA A 21 -12.06 10.85 11.26
N PRO A 22 -12.30 9.96 10.27
CA PRO A 22 -11.32 8.93 9.98
C PRO A 22 -10.01 9.65 9.67
N ALA A 23 -8.98 9.40 10.48
CA ALA A 23 -7.63 9.71 10.07
C ALA A 23 -7.43 8.90 8.80
N ALA A 24 -7.31 9.58 7.65
CA ALA A 24 -6.92 8.93 6.41
C ALA A 24 -5.48 8.45 6.61
N LEU A 25 -5.35 7.21 7.12
CA LEU A 25 -4.10 6.48 7.07
C LEU A 25 -3.86 6.22 5.58
N ALA A 26 -2.74 6.72 5.07
CA ALA A 26 -2.30 6.44 3.71
C ALA A 26 -2.28 4.91 3.51
N GLY A 27 -2.90 4.46 2.42
CA GLY A 27 -2.88 3.03 2.09
C GLY A 27 -1.53 2.61 1.53
N PRO A 28 -1.28 1.30 1.35
CA PRO A 28 -0.07 0.80 0.69
C PRO A 28 0.16 1.42 -0.70
N GLU A 29 -0.92 1.75 -1.43
CA GLU A 29 -0.84 2.45 -2.72
C GLU A 29 -0.31 3.87 -2.58
N ASP A 30 -0.81 4.65 -1.61
CA ASP A 30 -0.34 6.02 -1.36
C ASP A 30 1.13 6.03 -0.91
N ASP A 31 1.51 5.08 -0.06
CA ASP A 31 2.90 4.90 0.39
C ASP A 31 3.82 4.57 -0.79
N PHE A 32 3.43 3.60 -1.63
CA PHE A 32 4.14 3.25 -2.85
C PHE A 32 4.34 4.45 -3.78
N LEU A 33 3.26 5.17 -4.12
CA LEU A 33 3.31 6.33 -5.01
C LEU A 33 4.19 7.45 -4.43
N THR A 34 4.11 7.67 -3.12
CA THR A 34 4.95 8.64 -2.41
C THR A 34 6.43 8.26 -2.50
N VAL A 35 6.75 7.01 -2.23
CA VAL A 35 8.13 6.50 -2.28
C VAL A 35 8.70 6.65 -3.68
N ILE A 36 8.05 6.12 -4.72
CA ILE A 36 8.61 6.18 -6.09
C ILE A 36 8.76 7.62 -6.60
N THR A 37 7.88 8.54 -6.19
CA THR A 37 8.03 9.98 -6.49
C THR A 37 9.28 10.56 -5.83
N ASN A 38 9.57 10.20 -4.58
CA ASN A 38 10.82 10.59 -3.90
C ASN A 38 12.07 9.99 -4.57
N GLY A 39 11.92 8.84 -5.24
CA GLY A 39 12.93 8.22 -6.10
C GLY A 39 13.13 8.91 -7.46
N GLY A 40 12.40 10.00 -7.74
CA GLY A 40 12.49 10.75 -8.98
C GLY A 40 11.76 10.11 -10.16
N ILE A 41 10.85 9.16 -9.90
CA ILE A 41 9.97 8.58 -10.92
C ILE A 41 8.76 9.49 -11.06
N THR A 42 8.44 9.86 -12.30
CA THR A 42 7.29 10.73 -12.61
C THR A 42 6.46 10.12 -13.72
N TRP A 43 5.16 10.38 -13.69
CA TRP A 43 4.20 9.91 -14.69
C TRP A 43 3.07 10.94 -14.88
N PRO A 44 2.36 10.91 -16.01
CA PRO A 44 1.14 11.69 -16.17
C PRO A 44 0.08 11.26 -15.15
N ALA A 45 -0.63 12.20 -14.52
CA ALA A 45 -1.56 11.89 -13.44
C ALA A 45 -2.66 10.87 -13.83
N ASP A 46 -3.10 10.87 -15.10
CA ASP A 46 -4.05 9.90 -15.66
C ASP A 46 -3.51 8.47 -15.72
N LYS A 47 -2.20 8.29 -15.57
CA LYS A 47 -1.51 7.00 -15.55
C LYS A 47 -1.32 6.40 -14.15
N THR A 48 -1.76 7.08 -13.10
CA THR A 48 -1.62 6.61 -11.72
C THR A 48 -2.17 5.19 -11.52
N PRO A 49 -3.36 4.82 -12.03
CA PRO A 49 -3.85 3.45 -11.89
C PRO A 49 -2.89 2.41 -12.51
N GLN A 50 -2.35 2.70 -13.69
CA GLN A 50 -1.41 1.82 -14.39
C GLN A 50 -0.10 1.68 -13.63
N VAL A 51 0.40 2.76 -13.02
CA VAL A 51 1.62 2.73 -12.20
C VAL A 51 1.44 1.82 -10.98
N VAL A 52 0.27 1.89 -10.33
CA VAL A 52 -0.06 0.99 -9.22
C VAL A 52 -0.23 -0.46 -9.69
N ASP A 53 -0.89 -0.69 -10.83
CA ASP A 53 -1.04 -2.02 -11.40
C ASP A 53 0.32 -2.63 -11.79
N THR A 54 1.24 -1.84 -12.36
CA THR A 54 2.63 -2.28 -12.59
C THR A 54 3.36 -2.58 -11.28
N GLY A 55 3.15 -1.80 -10.23
CA GLY A 55 3.71 -2.12 -8.91
C GLY A 55 3.18 -3.43 -8.35
N ARG A 56 1.90 -3.76 -8.57
CA ARG A 56 1.35 -5.06 -8.20
C ARG A 56 1.88 -6.21 -9.06
N ALA A 57 2.13 -5.97 -10.34
CA ALA A 57 2.68 -6.97 -11.26
C ALA A 57 4.05 -7.49 -10.80
N VAL A 58 4.88 -6.64 -10.19
CA VAL A 58 6.16 -7.06 -9.56
C VAL A 58 5.96 -8.25 -8.61
N CYS A 59 4.86 -8.27 -7.85
CA CYS A 59 4.54 -9.37 -6.94
C CYS A 59 4.13 -10.65 -7.67
N GLU A 60 3.44 -10.51 -8.80
CA GLU A 60 3.12 -11.64 -9.68
C GLU A 60 4.40 -12.23 -10.28
N ASP A 61 5.31 -11.38 -10.74
CA ASP A 61 6.61 -11.79 -11.29
C ASP A 61 7.48 -12.47 -10.23
N TRP A 62 7.42 -12.00 -8.99
CA TRP A 62 8.04 -12.69 -7.87
C TRP A 62 7.49 -14.08 -7.63
N SER A 63 6.16 -14.22 -7.61
CA SER A 63 5.49 -15.51 -7.47
C SER A 63 5.79 -16.44 -8.64
N ASN A 64 6.00 -15.90 -9.84
CA ASN A 64 6.36 -16.65 -11.05
C ASN A 64 7.85 -17.01 -11.11
N GLY A 65 8.66 -16.53 -10.16
CA GLY A 65 10.07 -16.87 -10.05
C GLY A 65 11.02 -15.97 -10.83
N ALA A 66 10.59 -14.78 -11.26
CA ALA A 66 11.47 -13.78 -11.88
C ALA A 66 12.64 -13.41 -10.95
N SER A 67 13.82 -13.18 -11.53
CA SER A 67 14.97 -12.60 -10.84
C SER A 67 14.89 -11.08 -10.83
N PHE A 68 15.63 -10.45 -9.91
CA PHE A 68 15.69 -8.99 -9.84
C PHE A 68 16.24 -8.37 -11.12
N GLU A 69 17.28 -8.96 -11.72
CA GLU A 69 17.82 -8.44 -12.99
C GLU A 69 16.84 -8.55 -14.16
N GLN A 70 15.98 -9.57 -14.17
CA GLN A 70 14.94 -9.71 -15.19
C GLN A 70 13.90 -8.58 -15.06
N GLU A 71 13.44 -8.34 -13.84
CA GLU A 71 12.45 -7.29 -13.55
C GLU A 71 12.98 -5.89 -13.93
N VAL A 72 14.24 -5.60 -13.60
CA VAL A 72 14.90 -4.35 -14.01
C VAL A 72 14.98 -4.24 -15.54
N ALA A 73 15.38 -5.31 -16.23
CA ALA A 73 15.47 -5.33 -17.68
C ALA A 73 14.09 -5.11 -18.34
N ASP A 74 13.05 -5.73 -17.80
CA ASP A 74 11.69 -5.61 -18.34
C ASP A 74 11.17 -4.17 -18.19
N LEU A 75 11.31 -3.55 -17.01
CA LEU A 75 10.91 -2.15 -16.79
C LEU A 75 11.70 -1.18 -17.66
N THR A 76 13.02 -1.33 -17.74
CA THR A 76 13.88 -0.44 -18.56
C THR A 76 13.69 -0.65 -20.06
N SER A 77 13.15 -1.79 -20.51
CA SER A 77 12.84 -2.02 -21.92
C SER A 77 11.64 -1.23 -22.44
N VAL A 78 10.72 -0.82 -21.54
CA VAL A 78 9.47 -0.13 -21.89
C VAL A 78 9.36 1.29 -21.31
N THR A 79 10.37 1.72 -20.55
CA THR A 79 10.43 3.06 -19.95
C THR A 79 11.75 3.75 -20.32
N GLU A 80 11.83 5.06 -20.07
CA GLU A 80 13.10 5.80 -20.15
C GLU A 80 13.84 5.81 -18.79
N TRP A 81 13.51 4.89 -17.89
CA TRP A 81 14.10 4.83 -16.55
C TRP A 81 15.53 4.28 -16.60
N SER A 82 16.35 4.79 -15.68
CA SER A 82 17.62 4.15 -15.36
C SER A 82 17.42 2.86 -14.57
N ASP A 83 18.40 1.97 -14.57
CA ASP A 83 18.43 0.77 -13.71
C ASP A 83 18.17 1.11 -12.24
N TYR A 84 18.67 2.27 -11.78
CA TYR A 84 18.41 2.77 -10.43
C TYR A 84 16.92 3.05 -10.20
N GLN A 85 16.27 3.76 -11.13
CA GLN A 85 14.84 4.06 -11.02
C GLN A 85 14.00 2.79 -11.11
N ALA A 86 14.33 1.86 -12.02
CA ALA A 86 13.65 0.56 -12.09
C ALA A 86 13.81 -0.22 -10.78
N GLY A 87 15.03 -0.35 -10.26
CA GLY A 87 15.28 -1.00 -8.97
C GLY A 87 14.56 -0.34 -7.80
N TYR A 88 14.51 1.00 -7.79
CA TYR A 88 13.80 1.76 -6.77
C TYR A 88 12.29 1.52 -6.83
N PHE A 89 11.71 1.49 -8.03
CA PHE A 89 10.31 1.13 -8.25
C PHE A 89 10.00 -0.27 -7.73
N ILE A 90 10.83 -1.26 -8.11
CA ILE A 90 10.69 -2.66 -7.73
C ILE A 90 10.76 -2.83 -6.21
N GLY A 91 11.73 -2.18 -5.55
CA GLY A 91 11.87 -2.23 -4.09
C GLY A 91 10.66 -1.61 -3.37
N ALA A 92 10.20 -0.44 -3.84
CA ALA A 92 9.03 0.22 -3.28
C ALA A 92 7.76 -0.62 -3.45
N ALA A 93 7.56 -1.19 -4.64
CA ALA A 93 6.45 -2.09 -4.94
C ALA A 93 6.47 -3.35 -4.06
N THR A 94 7.65 -3.97 -3.92
CA THR A 94 7.82 -5.18 -3.09
C THR A 94 7.48 -4.90 -1.63
N GLY A 95 8.02 -3.83 -1.05
CA GLY A 95 7.75 -3.45 0.34
C GLY A 95 6.28 -3.08 0.60
N ALA A 96 5.62 -2.45 -0.38
CA ALA A 96 4.22 -2.02 -0.23
C ALA A 96 3.20 -3.14 -0.48
N PHE A 97 3.41 -3.97 -1.50
CA PHE A 97 2.39 -4.89 -2.01
C PHE A 97 2.64 -6.36 -1.72
N CYS A 98 3.89 -6.78 -1.52
CA CYS A 98 4.25 -8.17 -1.25
C CYS A 98 5.51 -8.30 -0.38
N PRO A 99 5.43 -7.89 0.90
CA PRO A 99 6.57 -7.88 1.81
C PRO A 99 7.18 -9.27 2.05
N GLU A 100 6.47 -10.35 1.77
CA GLU A 100 7.02 -11.71 1.78
C GLU A 100 8.19 -11.93 0.79
N PHE A 101 8.34 -11.05 -0.21
CA PHE A 101 9.43 -11.08 -1.19
C PHE A 101 10.55 -10.05 -0.94
N GLU A 102 10.58 -9.36 0.21
CA GLU A 102 11.64 -8.37 0.52
C GLU A 102 13.07 -8.92 0.39
N TRP A 103 13.25 -10.24 0.57
CA TRP A 103 14.53 -10.92 0.39
C TRP A 103 15.06 -10.90 -1.06
N LYS A 104 14.20 -10.64 -2.05
CA LYS A 104 14.60 -10.49 -3.46
C LYS A 104 15.23 -9.13 -3.77
N VAL A 105 15.00 -8.14 -2.92
CA VAL A 105 15.43 -6.73 -3.12
C VAL A 105 16.41 -6.26 -2.05
N SER A 106 16.89 -7.17 -1.19
CA SER A 106 17.83 -6.90 -0.09
C SER A 106 19.28 -7.22 -0.45
#